data_AF-A0A534YFF2-F1
#
_entry.id   AF-A0A534YFF2-F1
#
_cell.length_a   1.000
_cell.length_b   1.000
_cell.length_c   1.000
_cell.angle_alpha   90.00
_cell.angle_beta   90.00
_cell.angle_gamma   90.00
#
_symmetry.space_group_name_H-M   'P 1'
#
loop_
_entity.id
_entity.type
_entity.pdbx_description
1 polymer ?
#
loop_
_entity_poly.entity_id
_entity_poly.type
_entity_poly.pdbx_seq_one_letter_code
_entity_poly.pdbx_strand_id
1 'polypeptide(L)'
;MLALFHSEDEAAASVQAIFDAGLLPRACELFDGPTMRTVAPRAPFKFPEGVGGALLVEFDGHGDGVAEELARSGELCAEQGAIDVLAAQDEAQRRKLWETRRMTSVALTDIRPFKISEDVAVPRGKLVDLIREVRRIGEKHGLPTACYGHAGDGNLHVNLLFDSLEQRHEGEEAVIEVLDAALRLGGTITGEHGVGLAKRPFLSREQSAPVIELQRRLKHAFDPENLLNPGKIFPE
;
A
#
# COMPACT_ATOMS: atom_id res chain seq x y z
N MET A 1 0.92 -10.22 -14.91
CA MET A 1 0.46 -11.47 -14.27
C MET A 1 -0.29 -11.14 -12.99
N LEU A 2 -1.18 -12.03 -12.58
CA LEU A 2 -1.84 -12.05 -11.29
C LEU A 2 -1.39 -13.31 -10.54
N ALA A 3 -0.84 -13.16 -9.35
CA ALA A 3 -0.52 -14.28 -8.46
C ALA A 3 -1.46 -14.23 -7.26
N LEU A 4 -1.99 -15.39 -6.87
CA LEU A 4 -2.97 -15.53 -5.79
C LEU A 4 -2.38 -16.35 -4.66
N PHE A 5 -2.73 -16.01 -3.42
CA PHE A 5 -2.15 -16.61 -2.22
C PHE A 5 -3.23 -16.93 -1.18
N HIS A 6 -2.93 -17.85 -0.27
CA HIS A 6 -3.78 -18.13 0.89
C HIS A 6 -3.66 -17.04 1.96
N SER A 7 -2.57 -16.27 1.97
CA SER A 7 -2.35 -15.17 2.91
C SER A 7 -1.67 -13.96 2.28
N GLU A 8 -1.92 -12.78 2.84
CA GLU A 8 -1.23 -11.55 2.47
C GLU A 8 0.28 -11.56 2.81
N ASP A 9 0.69 -12.38 3.79
CA ASP A 9 2.09 -12.57 4.17
C ASP A 9 2.89 -13.22 3.03
N GLU A 10 2.34 -14.27 2.40
CA GLU A 10 2.96 -14.95 1.24
C GLU A 10 3.04 -14.02 0.02
N ALA A 11 1.99 -13.21 -0.20
CA ALA A 11 2.00 -12.20 -1.25
C ALA A 11 3.11 -11.17 -1.01
N ALA A 12 3.25 -10.64 0.21
CA ALA A 12 4.31 -9.68 0.54
C ALA A 12 5.71 -10.30 0.47
N ALA A 13 5.89 -11.56 0.88
CA ALA A 13 7.15 -12.29 0.73
C ALA A 13 7.55 -12.47 -0.75
N SER A 14 6.57 -12.69 -1.63
CA SER A 14 6.80 -12.82 -3.06
C SER A 14 7.32 -11.52 -3.70
N VAL A 15 6.91 -10.36 -3.20
CA VAL A 15 7.48 -9.07 -3.64
C VAL A 15 8.98 -9.07 -3.40
N GLN A 16 9.42 -9.42 -2.18
CA GLN A 16 10.85 -9.47 -1.85
C GLN A 16 11.60 -10.45 -2.75
N ALA A 17 11.05 -11.66 -2.96
CA ALA A 17 11.66 -12.67 -3.82
C ALA A 17 11.86 -12.22 -5.28
N ILE A 18 10.87 -11.52 -5.85
CA ILE A 18 10.94 -10.95 -7.21
C ILE A 18 12.11 -9.96 -7.31
N PHE A 19 12.21 -9.01 -6.38
CA PHE A 19 13.27 -7.99 -6.42
C PHE A 19 14.65 -8.54 -6.06
N ASP A 20 14.76 -9.53 -5.17
CA ASP A 20 16.04 -10.19 -4.86
C ASP A 20 16.60 -11.00 -6.04
N ALA A 21 15.72 -11.48 -6.92
CA ALA A 21 16.11 -12.09 -8.19
C ALA A 21 16.57 -11.08 -9.25
N GLY A 22 16.57 -9.77 -8.95
CA GLY A 22 16.97 -8.71 -9.87
C GLY A 22 15.91 -8.33 -10.90
N LEU A 23 14.68 -8.80 -10.73
CA LEU A 23 13.56 -8.48 -11.63
C LEU A 23 12.99 -7.11 -11.27
N LEU A 24 12.77 -6.28 -12.29
CA LEU A 24 12.31 -4.89 -12.14
C LEU A 24 10.98 -4.69 -12.85
N PRO A 25 9.87 -5.20 -12.27
CA PRO A 25 8.56 -4.97 -12.85
C PRO A 25 8.25 -3.47 -12.86
N ARG A 26 7.59 -3.00 -13.92
CA ARG A 26 7.11 -1.61 -14.00
C ARG A 26 6.01 -1.31 -12.99
N ALA A 27 5.29 -2.35 -12.56
CA ALA A 27 4.31 -2.26 -11.49
C ALA A 27 4.25 -3.58 -10.72
N CYS A 28 4.16 -3.47 -9.40
CA CYS A 28 3.98 -4.60 -8.50
C CYS A 28 3.02 -4.15 -7.39
N GLU A 29 1.75 -4.50 -7.55
CA GLU A 29 0.68 -4.13 -6.63
C GLU A 29 0.33 -5.30 -5.70
N LEU A 30 0.13 -5.01 -4.43
CA LEU A 30 -0.34 -5.98 -3.44
C LEU A 30 -1.79 -5.71 -3.04
N PHE A 31 -2.53 -6.78 -2.76
CA PHE A 31 -3.85 -6.76 -2.13
C PHE A 31 -3.86 -7.73 -0.96
N ASP A 32 -4.23 -7.25 0.23
CA ASP A 32 -4.38 -8.10 1.40
C ASP A 32 -5.73 -8.85 1.42
N GLY A 33 -5.87 -9.79 2.35
CA GLY A 33 -7.08 -10.62 2.47
C GLY A 33 -8.37 -9.83 2.65
N PRO A 34 -8.45 -8.86 3.58
CA PRO A 34 -9.60 -7.96 3.69
C PRO A 34 -9.93 -7.26 2.38
N THR A 35 -8.94 -6.73 1.68
CA THR A 35 -9.13 -6.10 0.37
C THR A 35 -9.71 -7.08 -0.63
N MET A 36 -9.12 -8.28 -0.74
CA MET A 36 -9.55 -9.32 -1.68
C MET A 36 -11.00 -9.74 -1.43
N ARG A 37 -11.40 -9.96 -0.17
CA ARG A 37 -12.79 -10.31 0.17
C ARG A 37 -13.80 -9.26 -0.28
N THR A 38 -13.40 -7.98 -0.31
CA THR A 38 -14.27 -6.87 -0.69
C THR A 38 -14.31 -6.62 -2.19
N VAL A 39 -13.17 -6.69 -2.87
CA VAL A 39 -13.08 -6.35 -4.29
C VAL A 39 -13.42 -7.52 -5.20
N ALA A 40 -13.07 -8.75 -4.82
CA ALA A 40 -13.23 -9.93 -5.66
C ALA A 40 -14.68 -10.15 -6.16
N PRO A 41 -15.74 -9.98 -5.34
CA PRO A 41 -17.12 -10.20 -5.79
C PRO A 41 -17.61 -9.23 -6.88
N ARG A 42 -16.97 -8.06 -7.00
CA ARG A 42 -17.34 -7.00 -7.96
C ARG A 42 -16.34 -6.84 -9.10
N ALA A 43 -15.21 -7.53 -9.02
CA ALA A 43 -14.15 -7.42 -9.99
C ALA A 43 -14.60 -7.97 -11.36
N PRO A 44 -14.16 -7.35 -12.47
CA PRO A 44 -14.37 -7.90 -13.81
C PRO A 44 -13.67 -9.25 -14.02
N PHE A 45 -12.59 -9.49 -13.27
CA PHE A 45 -11.91 -10.78 -13.18
C PHE A 45 -12.57 -11.66 -12.11
N LYS A 46 -12.83 -12.93 -12.44
CA LYS A 46 -13.43 -13.88 -11.50
C LYS A 46 -12.35 -14.54 -10.66
N PHE A 47 -12.17 -14.05 -9.43
CA PHE A 47 -11.26 -14.65 -8.48
C PHE A 47 -11.81 -15.97 -7.92
N PRO A 48 -10.94 -16.97 -7.66
CA PRO A 48 -11.34 -18.16 -6.90
C PRO A 48 -11.71 -17.79 -5.46
N GLU A 49 -12.48 -18.66 -4.80
CA GLU A 49 -12.80 -18.51 -3.39
C GLU A 49 -11.55 -18.71 -2.51
N GLY A 50 -11.55 -18.12 -1.32
CA GLY A 50 -10.50 -18.35 -0.33
C GLY A 50 -9.16 -17.65 -0.60
N VAL A 51 -9.11 -16.68 -1.52
CA VAL A 51 -7.93 -15.84 -1.75
C VAL A 51 -7.72 -14.93 -0.53
N GLY A 52 -6.60 -15.12 0.15
CA GLY A 52 -6.17 -14.31 1.30
C GLY A 52 -5.11 -13.27 0.95
N GLY A 53 -4.56 -13.28 -0.25
CA GLY A 53 -3.66 -12.25 -0.75
C GLY A 53 -3.48 -12.34 -2.25
N ALA A 54 -3.11 -11.24 -2.90
CA ALA A 54 -2.82 -11.24 -4.33
C ALA A 54 -1.70 -10.26 -4.69
N LEU A 55 -0.95 -10.59 -5.75
CA LEU A 55 -0.06 -9.67 -6.42
C LEU A 55 -0.49 -9.45 -7.87
N LEU A 56 -0.56 -8.19 -8.30
CA LEU A 56 -0.66 -7.81 -9.71
C LEU A 56 0.68 -7.25 -10.15
N VAL A 57 1.40 -8.00 -10.99
CA VAL A 57 2.75 -7.66 -11.45
C VAL A 57 2.74 -7.42 -12.95
N GLU A 58 3.36 -6.34 -13.40
CA GLU A 58 3.44 -5.97 -14.80
C GLU A 58 4.88 -5.65 -15.19
N PHE A 59 5.27 -6.12 -16.37
CA PHE A 59 6.55 -5.84 -17.01
C PHE A 59 6.30 -5.12 -18.33
N ASP A 60 7.23 -4.27 -18.74
CA ASP A 60 7.33 -3.72 -20.08
C ASP A 60 8.75 -3.85 -20.61
N GLY A 61 8.89 -3.84 -21.92
CA GLY A 61 10.15 -4.15 -22.59
C GLY A 61 9.92 -4.52 -24.04
N HIS A 62 10.96 -5.09 -24.66
CA HIS A 62 10.96 -5.47 -26.07
C HIS A 62 11.35 -6.94 -26.22
N GLY A 63 10.73 -7.62 -27.18
CA GLY A 63 11.04 -9.02 -27.51
C GLY A 63 10.67 -10.00 -26.40
N ASP A 64 11.38 -11.12 -26.37
CA ASP A 64 11.05 -12.27 -25.51
C ASP A 64 11.38 -12.04 -24.02
N GLY A 65 12.17 -11.02 -23.68
CA GLY A 65 12.59 -10.74 -22.31
C GLY A 65 11.41 -10.51 -21.34
N VAL A 66 10.33 -9.85 -21.81
CA VAL A 66 9.13 -9.64 -20.99
C VAL A 66 8.47 -10.97 -20.60
N ALA A 67 8.44 -11.94 -21.52
CA ALA A 67 7.86 -13.25 -21.25
C ALA A 67 8.72 -14.06 -20.27
N GLU A 68 10.05 -13.97 -20.38
CA GLU A 68 11.00 -14.62 -19.47
C GLU A 68 10.91 -14.03 -18.04
N GLU A 69 10.88 -12.71 -17.90
CA GLU A 69 10.72 -12.03 -16.61
C GLU A 69 9.37 -12.34 -15.95
N LEU A 70 8.30 -12.39 -16.75
CA LEU A 70 6.96 -12.75 -16.27
C LEU A 70 6.92 -14.20 -15.79
N ALA A 71 7.51 -15.12 -16.55
CA ALA A 71 7.60 -16.53 -16.19
C ALA A 71 8.41 -16.71 -14.91
N ARG A 72 9.60 -16.07 -14.82
CA ARG A 72 10.46 -16.15 -13.64
C ARG A 72 9.79 -15.55 -12.40
N SER A 73 9.08 -14.45 -12.54
CA SER A 73 8.31 -13.87 -11.44
C SER A 73 7.18 -14.80 -10.98
N GLY A 74 6.54 -15.49 -11.92
CA GLY A 74 5.52 -16.50 -11.62
C GLY A 74 6.07 -17.70 -10.86
N GLU A 75 7.25 -18.20 -11.24
CA GLU A 75 7.97 -19.26 -10.51
C GLU A 75 8.28 -18.83 -9.07
N LEU A 76 8.81 -17.61 -8.89
CA LEU A 76 9.12 -17.08 -7.56
C LEU A 76 7.86 -16.95 -6.68
N CYS A 77 6.74 -16.51 -7.25
CA CYS A 77 5.45 -16.51 -6.55
C CYS A 77 5.02 -17.93 -6.15
N ALA A 78 5.17 -18.91 -7.04
CA ALA A 78 4.84 -20.31 -6.75
C ALA A 78 5.74 -20.91 -5.65
N GLU A 79 7.04 -20.61 -5.67
CA GLU A 79 8.00 -20.98 -4.62
C GLU A 79 7.62 -20.40 -3.25
N GLN A 80 6.96 -19.23 -3.23
CA GLN A 80 6.45 -18.57 -2.02
C GLN A 80 5.01 -18.98 -1.65
N GLY A 81 4.45 -20.00 -2.31
CA GLY A 81 3.14 -20.55 -1.95
C GLY A 81 1.95 -19.99 -2.74
N ALA A 82 2.18 -19.37 -3.90
CA ALA A 82 1.06 -18.97 -4.76
C ALA A 82 0.20 -20.18 -5.15
N ILE A 83 -1.11 -20.05 -4.95
CA ILE A 83 -2.10 -21.07 -5.30
C ILE A 83 -2.40 -21.10 -6.80
N ASP A 84 -2.25 -19.95 -7.46
CA ASP A 84 -2.42 -19.80 -8.90
C ASP A 84 -1.62 -18.60 -9.40
N VAL A 85 -1.12 -18.70 -10.63
CA VAL A 85 -0.38 -17.65 -11.32
C VAL A 85 -0.90 -17.54 -12.74
N LEU A 86 -1.46 -16.37 -13.06
CA LEU A 86 -2.18 -16.12 -14.29
C LEU A 86 -1.47 -15.03 -15.10
N ALA A 87 -1.03 -15.38 -16.30
CA ALA A 87 -0.56 -14.41 -17.29
C ALA A 87 -1.72 -13.96 -18.17
N ALA A 88 -2.00 -12.65 -18.19
CA ALA A 88 -2.95 -12.09 -19.15
C ALA A 88 -2.41 -12.27 -20.57
N GLN A 89 -3.21 -12.86 -21.46
CA GLN A 89 -2.83 -13.21 -22.83
C GLN A 89 -3.11 -12.08 -23.83
N ASP A 90 -3.93 -11.10 -23.43
CA ASP A 90 -4.31 -9.97 -24.28
C ASP A 90 -4.63 -8.73 -23.43
N GLU A 91 -4.75 -7.59 -24.12
CA GLU A 91 -5.04 -6.29 -23.50
C GLU A 91 -6.42 -6.27 -22.80
N ALA A 92 -7.39 -7.05 -23.26
CA ALA A 92 -8.70 -7.12 -22.62
C ALA A 92 -8.64 -7.83 -21.26
N GLN A 93 -7.90 -8.94 -21.17
CA GLN A 93 -7.63 -9.64 -19.91
C GLN A 93 -6.81 -8.75 -18.97
N ARG A 94 -5.74 -8.13 -19.48
CA ARG A 94 -4.92 -7.18 -18.72
C ARG A 94 -5.76 -6.05 -18.12
N ARG A 95 -6.65 -5.46 -18.91
CA ARG A 95 -7.55 -4.39 -18.45
C ARG A 95 -8.45 -4.82 -17.30
N LYS A 96 -9.05 -6.03 -17.37
CA LYS A 96 -9.90 -6.57 -16.30
C LYS A 96 -9.15 -6.71 -14.97
N LEU A 97 -7.89 -7.15 -15.03
CA LEU A 97 -7.03 -7.23 -13.84
C LEU A 97 -6.79 -5.84 -13.23
N TRP A 98 -6.39 -4.88 -14.07
CA TRP A 98 -6.14 -3.50 -13.61
C TRP A 98 -7.38 -2.75 -13.16
N GLU A 99 -8.55 -3.06 -13.70
CA GLU A 99 -9.81 -2.47 -13.26
C GLU A 99 -10.11 -2.85 -11.80
N THR A 100 -9.76 -4.08 -11.40
CA THR A 100 -9.82 -4.51 -9.99
C THR A 100 -9.00 -3.58 -9.10
N ARG A 101 -7.77 -3.23 -9.50
CA ARG A 101 -6.90 -2.29 -8.76
C ARG A 101 -7.46 -0.87 -8.66
N ARG A 102 -8.11 -0.39 -9.73
CA ARG A 102 -8.65 0.98 -9.79
C ARG A 102 -9.87 1.16 -8.89
N MET A 103 -10.72 0.14 -8.78
CA MET A 103 -11.94 0.23 -7.97
C MET A 103 -11.70 -0.01 -6.48
N THR A 104 -10.51 -0.50 -6.08
CA THR A 104 -10.22 -0.95 -4.71
C THR A 104 -10.57 0.09 -3.65
N SER A 105 -10.07 1.33 -3.76
CA SER A 105 -10.28 2.36 -2.73
C SER A 105 -11.76 2.65 -2.47
N VAL A 106 -12.57 2.65 -3.54
CA VAL A 106 -14.00 2.92 -3.46
C VAL A 106 -14.75 1.72 -2.89
N ALA A 107 -14.40 0.50 -3.30
CA ALA A 107 -15.04 -0.72 -2.83
C ALA A 107 -14.86 -0.95 -1.32
N LEU A 108 -13.78 -0.44 -0.70
CA LEU A 108 -13.54 -0.65 0.74
C LEU A 108 -14.65 -0.08 1.64
N THR A 109 -15.44 0.91 1.19
CA THR A 109 -16.57 1.43 1.98
C THR A 109 -17.72 0.43 2.15
N ASP A 110 -17.68 -0.70 1.43
CA ASP A 110 -18.62 -1.80 1.64
C ASP A 110 -18.30 -2.63 2.89
N ILE A 111 -17.07 -2.57 3.41
CA ILE A 111 -16.71 -3.21 4.68
C ILE A 111 -17.37 -2.44 5.82
N ARG A 112 -17.13 -1.12 5.87
CA ARG A 112 -17.77 -0.17 6.78
C ARG A 112 -17.92 1.20 6.10
N PRO A 113 -18.94 2.00 6.44
CA PRO A 113 -19.24 3.26 5.76
C PRO A 113 -18.19 4.36 5.96
N PHE A 114 -17.39 4.30 7.03
CA PHE A 114 -16.33 5.27 7.30
C PHE A 114 -14.95 4.62 7.30
N LYS A 115 -13.95 5.39 6.88
CA LYS A 115 -12.54 4.99 6.91
C LYS A 115 -11.62 6.18 7.16
N ILE A 116 -10.48 5.90 7.77
CA ILE A 116 -9.30 6.75 7.67
C ILE A 116 -8.31 6.04 6.75
N SER A 117 -7.98 6.70 5.65
CA SER A 117 -7.02 6.21 4.66
C SER A 117 -5.67 6.86 4.90
N GLU A 118 -4.69 6.03 5.23
CA GLU A 118 -3.29 6.38 5.37
C GLU A 118 -2.46 5.82 4.23
N ASP A 119 -1.28 6.40 4.10
CA ASP A 119 -0.33 6.12 3.03
C ASP A 119 1.07 6.14 3.63
N VAL A 120 1.73 4.99 3.67
CA VAL A 120 3.07 4.83 4.25
C VAL A 120 3.94 4.03 3.30
N ALA A 121 5.24 4.18 3.41
CA ALA A 121 6.18 3.32 2.71
C ALA A 121 7.26 2.81 3.66
N VAL A 122 7.72 1.58 3.44
CA VAL A 122 8.79 0.91 4.19
C VAL A 122 9.76 0.27 3.20
N PRO A 123 11.00 -0.07 3.59
CA PRO A 123 11.85 -0.91 2.76
C PRO A 123 11.09 -2.18 2.35
N ARG A 124 11.20 -2.63 1.08
CA ARG A 124 10.44 -3.79 0.56
C ARG A 124 10.50 -5.02 1.47
N GLY A 125 11.67 -5.32 2.05
CA GLY A 125 11.86 -6.45 2.97
C GLY A 125 11.10 -6.34 4.29
N LYS A 126 10.43 -5.21 4.53
CA LYS A 126 9.59 -4.91 5.70
C LYS A 126 8.10 -4.89 5.40
N LEU A 127 7.67 -5.21 4.17
CA LEU A 127 6.25 -5.27 3.81
C LEU A 127 5.46 -6.28 4.65
N VAL A 128 6.02 -7.47 4.88
CA VAL A 128 5.40 -8.50 5.75
C VAL A 128 5.25 -7.98 7.18
N ASP A 129 6.30 -7.36 7.72
CA ASP A 129 6.29 -6.78 9.08
C ASP A 129 5.24 -5.67 9.20
N LEU A 130 5.13 -4.79 8.19
CA LEU A 130 4.16 -3.70 8.15
C LEU A 130 2.71 -4.22 8.14
N ILE A 131 2.40 -5.19 7.26
CA ILE A 131 1.06 -5.77 7.15
C ILE A 131 0.65 -6.45 8.46
N ARG A 132 1.57 -7.17 9.11
CA ARG A 132 1.34 -7.77 10.43
C ARG A 132 1.09 -6.73 11.51
N GLU A 133 1.87 -5.65 11.55
CA GLU A 133 1.66 -4.56 12.49
C GLU A 133 0.31 -3.87 12.29
N VAL A 134 -0.09 -3.61 11.04
CA VAL A 134 -1.40 -3.02 10.72
C VAL A 134 -2.54 -3.91 11.21
N ARG A 135 -2.48 -5.22 10.96
CA ARG A 135 -3.47 -6.18 11.46
C ARG A 135 -3.52 -6.20 12.99
N ARG A 136 -2.37 -6.25 13.67
CA ARG A 136 -2.27 -6.21 15.13
C ARG A 136 -2.88 -4.92 15.70
N ILE A 137 -2.62 -3.78 15.07
CA ILE A 137 -3.19 -2.47 15.47
C ILE A 137 -4.70 -2.46 15.26
N GLY A 138 -5.18 -2.95 14.12
CA GLY A 138 -6.61 -3.11 13.86
C GLY A 138 -7.32 -3.95 14.93
N GLU A 139 -6.76 -5.12 15.25
CA GLU A 139 -7.28 -6.01 16.30
C GLU A 139 -7.30 -5.33 17.67
N LYS A 140 -6.23 -4.61 18.04
CA LYS A 140 -6.11 -3.87 19.30
C LYS A 140 -7.23 -2.84 19.46
N HIS A 141 -7.57 -2.13 18.38
CA HIS A 141 -8.58 -1.07 18.38
C HIS A 141 -9.99 -1.54 17.97
N GLY A 142 -10.15 -2.83 17.64
CA GLY A 142 -11.42 -3.37 17.17
C GLY A 142 -11.86 -2.84 15.80
N LEU A 143 -10.89 -2.44 14.96
CA LEU A 143 -11.10 -1.85 13.64
C LEU A 143 -10.72 -2.84 12.55
N PRO A 144 -11.63 -3.18 11.62
CA PRO A 144 -11.24 -3.83 10.38
C PRO A 144 -10.19 -3.00 9.64
N THR A 145 -9.20 -3.67 9.07
CA THR A 145 -8.14 -3.04 8.28
C THR A 145 -8.11 -3.58 6.86
N ALA A 146 -7.62 -2.77 5.93
CA ALA A 146 -7.38 -3.19 4.55
C ALA A 146 -6.16 -2.47 3.98
N CYS A 147 -5.23 -3.25 3.46
CA CYS A 147 -3.96 -2.82 2.87
C CYS A 147 -3.86 -3.23 1.41
N TYR A 148 -3.55 -2.26 0.56
CA TYR A 148 -3.21 -2.49 -0.84
C TYR A 148 -2.29 -1.37 -1.33
N GLY A 149 -1.58 -1.58 -2.43
CA GLY A 149 -0.79 -0.50 -3.03
C GLY A 149 0.47 -0.96 -3.75
N HIS A 150 1.32 0.01 -4.03
CA HIS A 150 2.56 -0.06 -4.80
C HIS A 150 3.67 -0.79 -4.02
N ALA A 151 3.50 -2.10 -3.84
CA ALA A 151 4.42 -2.94 -3.09
C ALA A 151 5.83 -2.98 -3.72
N GLY A 152 5.95 -2.77 -5.04
CA GLY A 152 7.24 -2.61 -5.72
C GLY A 152 8.10 -1.46 -5.20
N ASP A 153 7.45 -0.44 -4.63
CA ASP A 153 8.09 0.74 -4.03
C ASP A 153 8.10 0.65 -2.49
N GLY A 154 7.58 -0.44 -1.93
CA GLY A 154 7.37 -0.60 -0.49
C GLY A 154 6.23 0.27 0.07
N ASN A 155 5.40 0.85 -0.80
CA ASN A 155 4.33 1.78 -0.44
C ASN A 155 2.97 1.07 -0.37
N LEU A 156 2.29 1.17 0.77
CA LEU A 156 0.95 0.64 0.99
C LEU A 156 -0.01 1.73 1.46
N HIS A 157 -1.20 1.71 0.88
CA HIS A 157 -2.36 2.41 1.41
C HIS A 157 -2.97 1.57 2.53
N VAL A 158 -2.94 2.10 3.75
CA VAL A 158 -3.48 1.46 4.95
C VAL A 158 -4.83 2.08 5.26
N ASN A 159 -5.88 1.27 5.36
CA ASN A 159 -7.23 1.75 5.62
C ASN A 159 -7.71 1.17 6.94
N LEU A 160 -8.15 2.05 7.85
CA LEU A 160 -8.80 1.70 9.11
C LEU A 160 -10.28 2.03 8.98
N LEU A 161 -11.15 1.03 9.18
CA LEU A 161 -12.58 1.12 8.84
C LEU A 161 -13.44 1.05 10.10
N PHE A 162 -14.54 1.81 10.14
CA PHE A 162 -15.42 1.92 11.32
C PHE A 162 -16.87 2.27 10.94
N ASP A 163 -17.82 1.97 11.84
CA ASP A 163 -19.27 2.09 11.57
C ASP A 163 -19.82 3.50 11.74
N SER A 164 -19.22 4.27 12.63
CA SER A 164 -19.83 5.53 13.07
C SER A 164 -18.77 6.56 13.44
N LEU A 165 -19.13 7.84 13.36
CA LEU A 165 -18.20 8.93 13.63
C LEU A 165 -17.74 8.98 15.10
N GLU A 166 -18.47 8.35 16.01
CA GLU A 166 -18.07 8.17 17.40
C GLU A 166 -16.79 7.33 17.51
N GLN A 167 -16.56 6.36 16.60
CA GLN A 167 -15.36 5.52 16.56
C GLN A 167 -14.16 6.19 15.88
N ARG A 168 -14.31 7.45 15.45
CA ARG A 168 -13.27 8.16 14.70
C ARG A 168 -12.02 8.38 15.54
N HIS A 169 -12.18 8.57 16.85
CA HIS A 169 -11.07 8.78 17.78
C HIS A 169 -10.17 7.53 17.87
N GLU A 170 -10.75 6.33 17.96
CA GLU A 170 -10.04 5.06 17.92
C GLU A 170 -9.30 4.88 16.60
N GLY A 171 -9.92 5.29 15.49
CA GLY A 171 -9.27 5.33 14.19
C GLY A 171 -8.06 6.28 14.14
N GLU A 172 -8.17 7.47 14.72
CA GLU A 172 -7.07 8.44 14.81
C GLU A 172 -5.90 7.93 15.68
N GLU A 173 -6.20 7.31 16.82
CA GLU A 173 -5.18 6.67 17.67
C GLU A 173 -4.48 5.51 16.95
N ALA A 174 -5.25 4.67 16.24
CA ALA A 174 -4.71 3.58 15.45
C ALA A 174 -3.84 4.07 14.29
N VAL A 175 -4.18 5.20 13.64
CA VAL A 175 -3.33 5.83 12.62
C VAL A 175 -1.97 6.21 13.20
N ILE A 176 -1.94 6.82 14.39
CA ILE A 176 -0.68 7.21 15.03
C ILE A 176 0.22 5.99 15.23
N GLU A 177 -0.34 4.86 15.68
CA GLU A 177 0.41 3.61 15.83
C GLU A 177 0.92 3.04 14.49
N VAL A 178 0.14 3.17 13.41
CA VAL A 178 0.55 2.75 12.06
C VAL A 178 1.73 3.59 11.57
N LEU A 179 1.66 4.92 11.74
CA LEU A 179 2.76 5.82 11.36
C LEU A 179 4.02 5.50 12.16
N ASP A 180 3.89 5.28 13.47
CA ASP A 180 5.01 4.89 14.32
C ASP A 180 5.58 3.52 13.94
N ALA A 181 4.73 2.57 13.54
CA ALA A 181 5.18 1.26 13.04
C ALA A 181 5.99 1.40 11.74
N ALA A 182 5.50 2.19 10.78
CA ALA A 182 6.22 2.46 9.54
C ALA A 182 7.61 3.08 9.81
N LEU A 183 7.69 4.07 10.70
CA LEU A 183 8.95 4.69 11.11
C LEU A 183 9.90 3.72 11.82
N ARG A 184 9.39 2.87 12.73
CA ARG A 184 10.20 1.81 13.38
C ARG A 184 10.77 0.79 12.38
N LEU A 185 10.06 0.55 11.29
CA LEU A 185 10.50 -0.32 10.20
C LEU A 185 11.46 0.38 9.21
N GLY A 186 11.87 1.62 9.49
CA GLY A 186 12.77 2.40 8.64
C GLY A 186 12.07 3.02 7.43
N GLY A 187 10.75 3.22 7.52
CA GLY A 187 9.91 3.81 6.49
C GLY A 187 9.68 5.31 6.64
N THR A 188 8.62 5.78 5.99
CA THR A 188 8.14 7.18 5.96
C THR A 188 6.65 7.24 6.34
N ILE A 189 6.24 8.35 6.97
CA ILE A 189 4.82 8.62 7.26
C ILE A 189 4.01 8.92 6.01
N THR A 190 4.65 9.10 4.85
CA THR A 190 3.99 9.35 3.56
C THR A 190 4.75 8.70 2.42
N GLY A 191 4.08 7.82 1.67
CA GLY A 191 4.63 7.22 0.46
C GLY A 191 4.54 8.16 -0.74
N GLU A 192 3.32 8.62 -1.05
CA GLU A 192 3.05 9.46 -2.23
C GLU A 192 2.16 10.69 -1.97
N HIS A 193 1.33 10.70 -0.92
CA HIS A 193 0.32 11.76 -0.73
C HIS A 193 0.86 13.08 -0.13
N GLY A 194 2.06 13.04 0.44
CA GLY A 194 2.69 14.17 1.13
C GLY A 194 2.12 14.46 2.52
N VAL A 195 2.63 15.53 3.14
CA VAL A 195 2.33 15.88 4.54
C VAL A 195 1.02 16.70 4.67
N GLY A 196 0.90 17.77 3.89
CA GLY A 196 -0.28 18.62 3.87
C GLY A 196 -0.70 19.14 5.26
N LEU A 197 -2.01 19.19 5.52
CA LEU A 197 -2.55 19.49 6.86
C LEU A 197 -2.62 18.23 7.73
N ALA A 198 -3.05 17.12 7.14
CA ALA A 198 -3.38 15.90 7.86
C ALA A 198 -2.17 15.31 8.61
N LYS A 199 -1.00 15.27 7.96
CA LYS A 199 0.21 14.69 8.55
C LYS A 199 1.17 15.71 9.14
N ARG A 200 0.83 16.99 9.08
CA ARG A 200 1.60 18.09 9.69
C ARG A 200 1.99 17.81 11.15
N PRO A 201 1.08 17.30 12.02
CA PRO A 201 1.42 17.02 13.42
C PRO A 201 2.44 15.89 13.60
N PHE A 202 2.66 15.06 12.58
CA PHE A 202 3.51 13.88 12.63
C PHE A 202 4.87 14.09 11.95
N LEU A 203 5.08 15.19 11.23
CA LEU A 203 6.33 15.44 10.50
C LEU A 203 7.56 15.41 11.41
N SER A 204 7.44 15.91 12.64
CA SER A 204 8.53 15.91 13.63
C SER A 204 8.88 14.51 14.17
N ARG A 205 8.04 13.49 13.92
CA ARG A 205 8.35 12.09 14.23
C ARG A 205 9.34 11.49 13.23
N GLU A 206 9.27 11.92 11.98
CA GLU A 206 10.16 11.45 10.91
C GLU A 206 11.39 12.37 10.75
N GLN A 207 11.17 13.68 10.73
CA GLN A 207 12.20 14.66 10.40
C GLN A 207 12.66 15.41 11.64
N SER A 208 13.99 15.49 11.79
CA SER A 208 14.61 16.26 12.85
C SER A 208 14.32 17.77 12.73
N ALA A 209 14.35 18.48 13.86
CA ALA A 209 14.13 19.93 13.88
C ALA A 209 15.05 20.71 12.91
N PRO A 210 16.36 20.41 12.77
CA PRO A 210 17.21 21.08 11.78
C PRO A 210 16.76 20.90 10.33
N VAL A 211 16.23 19.71 9.96
CA VAL A 211 15.73 19.41 8.61
C VAL A 211 14.45 20.19 8.33
N ILE A 212 13.55 20.27 9.31
CA ILE A 212 12.31 21.06 9.22
C ILE A 212 12.65 22.56 9.08
N GLU A 213 13.60 23.06 9.88
CA GLU A 213 14.02 24.46 9.85
C GLU A 213 14.65 24.85 8.50
N LEU A 214 15.47 23.97 7.92
CA LEU A 214 16.01 24.19 6.58
C LEU A 214 14.90 24.35 5.52
N GLN A 215 13.87 23.50 5.57
CA GLN A 215 12.74 23.60 4.64
C GLN A 215 11.91 24.87 4.86
N ARG A 216 11.71 25.29 6.13
CA ARG A 216 11.06 26.56 6.46
C ARG A 216 11.84 27.76 5.90
N ARG A 217 13.17 27.74 5.99
CA ARG A 217 14.01 28.79 5.39
C ARG A 217 13.86 28.86 3.87
N LEU A 218 13.81 27.72 3.19
CA LEU A 218 13.54 27.68 1.76
C LEU A 218 12.15 28.23 1.44
N LYS A 219 11.12 27.82 2.19
CA LYS A 219 9.76 28.34 2.06
C LYS A 219 9.72 29.87 2.19
N HIS A 220 10.36 30.42 3.22
CA HIS A 220 10.41 31.87 3.45
C HIS A 220 11.20 32.62 2.38
N ALA A 221 12.23 32.01 1.78
CA ALA A 221 12.99 32.64 0.70
C ALA A 221 12.16 32.86 -0.57
N PHE A 222 11.19 31.97 -0.85
CA PHE A 222 10.31 32.05 -2.02
C PHE A 222 8.92 32.64 -1.72
N ASP A 223 8.51 32.67 -0.44
CA ASP A 223 7.23 33.21 0.01
C ASP A 223 7.39 33.95 1.35
N PRO A 224 8.02 35.14 1.34
CA PRO A 224 8.35 35.90 2.56
C PRO A 224 7.11 36.41 3.31
N GLU A 225 5.99 36.59 2.60
CA GLU A 225 4.71 37.03 3.20
C GLU A 225 3.83 35.83 3.63
N ASN A 226 4.30 34.59 3.42
CA ASN A 226 3.59 33.35 3.77
C ASN A 226 2.17 33.26 3.16
N LEU A 227 1.99 33.70 1.92
CA LEU A 227 0.70 33.71 1.23
C LEU A 227 0.35 32.35 0.60
N LEU A 228 1.35 31.55 0.25
CA LEU A 228 1.17 30.30 -0.49
C LEU A 228 0.95 29.12 0.47
N ASN A 229 -0.31 28.77 0.71
CA ASN A 229 -0.73 27.64 1.56
C ASN A 229 -0.20 27.71 3.02
N PRO A 230 -0.51 28.79 3.77
CA PRO A 230 -0.09 28.91 5.17
C PRO A 230 -0.65 27.76 6.02
N GLY A 231 0.13 27.36 7.03
CA GLY A 231 -0.26 26.35 8.02
C GLY A 231 -0.18 24.91 7.54
N LYS A 232 0.28 24.63 6.32
CA LYS A 232 0.47 23.25 5.81
C LYS A 232 1.94 22.81 5.92
N ILE A 233 2.16 21.49 5.91
CA ILE A 233 3.45 20.79 5.91
C ILE A 233 4.20 20.93 7.24
N PHE A 234 4.57 22.13 7.65
CA PHE A 234 5.41 22.34 8.82
C PHE A 234 4.57 22.41 10.10
N PRO A 235 4.99 21.78 11.21
CA PRO A 235 4.35 21.97 12.51
C PRO A 235 4.42 23.45 12.92
N GLU A 236 3.76 23.85 14.01
CA GLU A 236 3.91 25.20 14.60
C GLU A 236 5.18 25.27 15.44
#